data_AF-A0A938G4U7-F1
#
_entry.id   AF-A0A938G4U7-F1
#
_cell.length_a   1.000
_cell.length_b   1.000
_cell.length_c   1.000
_cell.angle_alpha   90.00
_cell.angle_beta   90.00
_cell.angle_gamma   90.00
#
_symmetry.space_group_name_H-M   'P 1'
#
loop_
_entity.id
_entity.type
_entity.pdbx_description
1 polymer ?
#
loop_
_entity_poly.entity_id
_entity_poly.type
_entity_poly.pdbx_seq_one_letter_code
_entity_poly.pdbx_strand_id
1 'polypeptide(L)'
;MFGSRLIFRSLAAAVAASGLLVSLLPTQVSAAISVSVSKSEKLADLEVVTISLAGIPAGQGVYISQCFKPSLGQRAATGLICNGSVTETGTMIWATTDNSRGSQSATGTLVLMMRSRFTKVDANNVSKTYDCGISNCALFVYRDHRGITDTSLDAIVPLKFLPQQSVSPAKLGLKKNGASYKVGESVVIGAARLVSSKGRKVVAFSDETRSICAISGTTNLTIRFRKAGECRITLFSEGSAKFDQMIETLTYIVK
;
A
#
# COMPACT_ATOMS: atom_id res chain seq x y z
N MET A 1 -16.76 -69.17 -58.20
CA MET A 1 -16.63 -68.96 -59.66
C MET A 1 -15.84 -67.70 -59.90
N PHE A 2 -14.79 -67.84 -60.70
CA PHE A 2 -13.88 -66.79 -61.14
C PHE A 2 -14.61 -65.73 -61.97
N GLY A 3 -14.18 -64.47 -61.85
CA GLY A 3 -14.63 -63.37 -62.69
C GLY A 3 -13.69 -62.18 -62.59
N SER A 4 -12.50 -62.28 -63.20
CA SER A 4 -11.58 -61.17 -63.45
C SER A 4 -12.08 -60.26 -64.57
N ARG A 5 -11.50 -59.03 -64.62
CA ARG A 5 -11.35 -58.05 -65.74
C ARG A 5 -12.08 -56.71 -65.46
N LEU A 6 -11.55 -55.48 -65.64
CA LEU A 6 -10.46 -54.90 -66.46
C LEU A 6 -10.05 -53.49 -65.92
N ILE A 7 -8.77 -53.15 -66.14
CA ILE A 7 -8.21 -51.89 -66.68
C ILE A 7 -8.22 -50.56 -65.88
N PHE A 8 -6.98 -50.14 -65.58
CA PHE A 8 -6.36 -48.81 -65.52
C PHE A 8 -7.19 -47.56 -65.92
N ARG A 9 -7.10 -46.52 -65.07
CA ARG A 9 -6.63 -45.17 -65.47
C ARG A 9 -6.30 -44.31 -64.24
N SER A 10 -5.08 -43.81 -64.22
CA SER A 10 -4.51 -42.94 -63.19
C SER A 10 -5.18 -41.56 -63.18
N LEU A 11 -5.54 -41.07 -61.99
CA LEU A 11 -5.58 -39.64 -61.69
C LEU A 11 -4.76 -39.40 -60.42
N ALA A 12 -3.65 -38.69 -60.57
CA ALA A 12 -2.93 -38.10 -59.45
C ALA A 12 -3.77 -36.94 -58.91
N ALA A 13 -4.34 -37.11 -57.71
CA ALA A 13 -4.96 -36.04 -56.96
C ALA A 13 -3.92 -35.46 -55.99
N ALA A 14 -3.47 -34.24 -56.25
CA ALA A 14 -2.67 -33.45 -55.33
C ALA A 14 -3.53 -33.09 -54.10
N VAL A 15 -3.22 -33.68 -52.95
CA VAL A 15 -3.83 -33.30 -51.67
C VAL A 15 -3.10 -32.06 -51.16
N ALA A 16 -3.73 -30.90 -51.32
CA ALA A 16 -3.31 -29.67 -50.67
C ALA A 16 -3.55 -29.80 -49.16
N ALA A 17 -2.47 -29.93 -48.38
CA ALA A 17 -2.53 -29.86 -46.93
C ALA A 17 -2.75 -28.39 -46.51
N SER A 18 -4.01 -28.01 -46.28
CA SER A 18 -4.37 -26.76 -45.63
C SER A 18 -4.00 -26.82 -44.15
N GLY A 19 -2.79 -26.36 -43.80
CA GLY A 19 -2.40 -26.12 -42.43
C GLY A 19 -3.17 -24.92 -41.86
N LEU A 20 -4.10 -25.15 -40.94
CA LEU A 20 -4.60 -24.09 -40.06
C LEU A 20 -3.47 -23.69 -39.10
N LEU A 21 -2.79 -22.59 -39.42
CA LEU A 21 -1.94 -21.87 -38.48
C LEU A 21 -2.86 -21.12 -37.49
N VAL A 22 -3.06 -21.73 -36.32
CA VAL A 22 -3.64 -21.03 -35.16
C VAL A 22 -2.56 -20.11 -34.59
N SER A 23 -2.63 -18.82 -34.95
CA SER A 23 -1.80 -17.77 -34.35
C SER A 23 -2.36 -17.39 -32.97
N LEU A 24 -1.93 -18.10 -31.93
CA LEU A 24 -2.04 -17.62 -30.53
C LEU A 24 -0.98 -16.54 -30.29
N LEU A 25 -1.22 -15.33 -30.79
CA LEU A 25 -0.50 -14.15 -30.30
C LEU A 25 -1.08 -13.78 -28.93
N PRO A 26 -0.25 -13.54 -27.90
CA PRO A 26 -0.75 -12.92 -26.68
C PRO A 26 -1.23 -11.52 -27.05
N THR A 27 -2.55 -11.27 -26.97
CA THR A 27 -3.10 -9.91 -26.99
C THR A 27 -2.64 -9.21 -25.72
N GLN A 28 -1.47 -8.58 -25.81
CA GLN A 28 -1.00 -7.67 -24.79
C GLN A 28 -1.87 -6.43 -24.97
N VAL A 29 -2.93 -6.33 -24.16
CA VAL A 29 -3.64 -5.07 -24.00
C VAL A 29 -2.61 -4.08 -23.49
N SER A 30 -2.04 -3.30 -24.41
CA SER A 30 -1.28 -2.12 -24.05
C SER A 30 -2.23 -1.26 -23.24
N ALA A 31 -1.90 -0.97 -21.99
CA ALA A 31 -2.54 0.14 -21.31
C ALA A 31 -2.39 1.37 -22.24
N ALA A 32 -3.46 2.14 -22.44
CA ALA A 32 -3.41 3.33 -23.30
C ALA A 32 -2.48 4.41 -22.71
N ILE A 33 -2.10 4.24 -21.45
CA ILE A 33 -1.17 5.10 -20.71
C ILE A 33 -0.04 4.27 -20.13
N SER A 34 1.15 4.86 -20.03
CA SER A 34 2.27 4.29 -19.28
C SER A 34 2.39 5.00 -17.94
N VAL A 35 2.55 4.23 -16.86
CA VAL A 35 2.79 4.74 -15.51
C VAL A 35 4.14 4.21 -15.05
N SER A 36 5.09 5.11 -14.83
CA SER A 36 6.39 4.80 -14.21
C SER A 36 6.40 5.30 -12.78
N VAL A 37 6.93 4.49 -11.86
CA VAL A 37 7.05 4.82 -10.45
C VAL A 37 8.49 4.54 -10.01
N SER A 38 9.10 5.44 -9.24
CA SER A 38 10.49 5.26 -8.78
C SER A 38 10.68 3.98 -7.97
N LYS A 39 9.64 3.52 -7.28
CA LYS A 39 9.63 2.30 -6.49
C LYS A 39 8.21 1.78 -6.29
N SER A 40 8.01 0.49 -6.53
CA SER A 40 6.74 -0.20 -6.31
C SER A 40 6.88 -1.44 -5.42
N GLU A 41 8.11 -1.82 -5.05
CA GLU A 41 8.40 -2.96 -4.19
C GLU A 41 9.31 -2.58 -3.04
N LYS A 42 9.23 -3.34 -1.94
CA LYS A 42 9.97 -3.07 -0.69
C LYS A 42 9.71 -1.65 -0.18
N LEU A 43 8.49 -1.16 -0.35
CA LEU A 43 8.07 0.15 0.12
C LEU A 43 8.03 0.17 1.66
N ALA A 44 8.61 1.20 2.27
CA ALA A 44 8.40 1.52 3.68
C ALA A 44 7.12 2.36 3.86
N ASP A 45 6.55 2.37 5.06
CA ASP A 45 5.51 3.34 5.41
C ASP A 45 6.07 4.77 5.28
N LEU A 46 5.23 5.69 4.79
CA LEU A 46 5.57 7.09 4.53
C LEU A 46 6.62 7.29 3.43
N GLU A 47 6.99 6.25 2.67
CA GLU A 47 7.91 6.38 1.56
C GLU A 47 7.30 7.25 0.44
N VAL A 48 8.02 8.29 0.03
CA VAL A 48 7.60 9.17 -1.07
C VAL A 48 8.11 8.59 -2.38
N VAL A 49 7.19 8.31 -3.29
CA VAL A 49 7.52 7.85 -4.64
C VAL A 49 7.34 8.98 -5.65
N THR A 50 8.17 8.98 -6.68
CA THR A 50 7.95 9.82 -7.86
C THR A 50 7.19 9.03 -8.92
N ILE A 51 6.30 9.70 -9.64
CA ILE A 51 5.42 9.13 -10.64
C ILE A 51 5.57 9.94 -11.93
N SER A 52 5.69 9.25 -13.05
CA SER A 52 5.68 9.84 -14.39
C SER A 52 4.62 9.17 -15.25
N LEU A 53 3.87 9.98 -15.98
CA LEU A 53 2.82 9.52 -16.88
C LEU A 53 3.23 9.74 -18.33
N ALA A 54 2.79 8.85 -19.22
CA ALA A 54 2.82 9.07 -20.66
C ALA A 54 1.52 8.54 -21.29
N GLY A 55 1.15 9.09 -22.45
CA GLY A 55 -0.05 8.66 -23.18
C GLY A 55 -1.35 9.32 -22.71
N ILE A 56 -1.31 10.31 -21.81
CA ILE A 56 -2.51 11.09 -21.47
C ILE A 56 -2.84 12.03 -22.65
N PRO A 57 -4.04 11.96 -23.25
CA PRO A 57 -4.39 12.84 -24.35
C PRO A 57 -4.41 14.33 -23.96
N ALA A 58 -4.22 15.20 -24.94
CA ALA A 58 -4.30 16.65 -24.74
C ALA A 58 -5.69 17.07 -24.22
N GLY A 59 -5.73 18.00 -23.26
CA GLY A 59 -6.96 18.47 -22.61
C GLY A 59 -7.55 17.50 -21.58
N GLN A 60 -6.96 16.33 -21.39
CA GLN A 60 -7.45 15.31 -20.46
C GLN A 60 -6.68 15.29 -19.14
N GLY A 61 -7.28 14.62 -18.16
CA GLY A 61 -6.71 14.47 -16.82
C GLY A 61 -6.99 13.10 -16.19
N VAL A 62 -6.22 12.80 -15.15
CA VAL A 62 -6.35 11.56 -14.39
C VAL A 62 -6.28 11.86 -12.90
N TYR A 63 -6.95 11.02 -12.12
CA TYR A 63 -6.69 10.88 -10.70
C TYR A 63 -5.66 9.78 -10.48
N ILE A 64 -4.81 9.97 -9.48
CA ILE A 64 -3.77 9.03 -9.09
C ILE A 64 -3.85 8.88 -7.58
N SER A 65 -4.15 7.68 -7.11
CA SER A 65 -4.26 7.42 -5.67
C SER A 65 -3.77 6.02 -5.33
N GLN A 66 -3.35 5.84 -4.09
CA GLN A 66 -3.06 4.53 -3.53
C GLN A 66 -4.38 3.86 -3.15
N CYS A 67 -4.71 2.74 -3.77
CA CYS A 67 -5.99 2.05 -3.57
C CYS A 67 -5.80 0.60 -3.12
N PHE A 68 -6.75 0.12 -2.30
CA PHE A 68 -6.82 -1.24 -1.81
C PHE A 68 -7.60 -2.10 -2.81
N LYS A 69 -6.92 -3.07 -3.40
CA LYS A 69 -7.43 -4.04 -4.39
C LYS A 69 -8.28 -3.38 -5.48
N PRO A 70 -7.78 -2.33 -6.17
CA PRO A 70 -8.53 -1.72 -7.25
C PRO A 70 -8.68 -2.69 -8.41
N SER A 71 -9.76 -2.52 -9.17
CA SER A 71 -9.98 -3.18 -10.45
C SER A 71 -10.17 -2.12 -11.54
N LEU A 72 -9.83 -2.45 -12.79
CA LEU A 72 -10.10 -1.57 -13.92
C LEU A 72 -11.60 -1.27 -13.99
N GLY A 73 -11.94 -0.02 -14.30
CA GLY A 73 -13.32 0.50 -14.31
C GLY A 73 -13.92 0.80 -12.93
N GLN A 74 -13.22 0.49 -11.84
CA GLN A 74 -13.71 0.81 -10.50
C GLN A 74 -13.61 2.31 -10.22
N ARG A 75 -14.61 2.86 -9.53
CA ARG A 75 -14.73 4.29 -9.17
C ARG A 75 -15.27 4.40 -7.75
N ALA A 76 -15.21 5.59 -7.17
CA ALA A 76 -15.73 5.82 -5.82
C ALA A 76 -17.19 5.35 -5.68
N ALA A 77 -18.03 5.65 -6.68
CA ALA A 77 -19.43 5.22 -6.73
C ALA A 77 -19.63 3.70 -6.81
N THR A 78 -18.64 2.95 -7.29
CA THR A 78 -18.66 1.47 -7.39
C THR A 78 -17.80 0.80 -6.32
N GLY A 79 -17.44 1.53 -5.26
CA GLY A 79 -16.74 0.98 -4.11
C GLY A 79 -15.22 0.96 -4.23
N LEU A 80 -14.62 1.84 -5.04
CA LEU A 80 -13.16 2.05 -5.03
C LEU A 80 -12.70 2.53 -3.64
N ILE A 81 -11.74 1.82 -3.05
CA ILE A 81 -11.22 2.11 -1.71
C ILE A 81 -9.80 2.65 -1.84
N CYS A 82 -9.63 3.96 -1.68
CA CYS A 82 -8.31 4.58 -1.71
C CYS A 82 -7.96 5.29 -0.41
N ASN A 83 -6.65 5.46 -0.23
CA ASN A 83 -6.05 6.28 0.80
C ASN A 83 -6.39 7.75 0.50
N GLY A 84 -7.29 8.30 1.31
CA GLY A 84 -7.84 9.64 1.17
C GLY A 84 -8.90 9.81 0.08
N SER A 85 -9.05 11.06 -0.37
CA SER A 85 -10.15 11.53 -1.24
C SER A 85 -9.81 12.85 -1.95
N VAL A 86 -10.68 13.31 -2.87
CA VAL A 86 -10.56 14.61 -3.55
C VAL A 86 -10.46 15.81 -2.59
N THR A 87 -10.93 15.67 -1.36
CA THR A 87 -10.91 16.73 -0.34
C THR A 87 -9.67 16.68 0.56
N GLU A 88 -8.85 15.63 0.45
CA GLU A 88 -7.68 15.41 1.31
C GLU A 88 -6.38 15.68 0.55
N THR A 89 -5.78 16.85 0.80
CA THR A 89 -4.51 17.24 0.19
C THR A 89 -3.40 16.21 0.47
N GLY A 90 -2.67 15.82 -0.58
CA GLY A 90 -1.49 14.97 -0.46
C GLY A 90 -1.75 13.45 -0.41
N THR A 91 -3.00 13.02 -0.47
CA THR A 91 -3.39 11.58 -0.48
C THR A 91 -3.85 11.10 -1.86
N MET A 92 -4.19 12.05 -2.74
CA MET A 92 -4.52 11.83 -4.14
C MET A 92 -4.01 12.99 -4.98
N ILE A 93 -3.64 12.69 -6.22
CA ILE A 93 -3.23 13.69 -7.22
C ILE A 93 -4.31 13.78 -8.28
N TRP A 94 -4.66 15.00 -8.66
CA TRP A 94 -5.33 15.29 -9.92
C TRP A 94 -4.30 15.89 -10.87
N ALA A 95 -4.04 15.22 -11.98
CA ALA A 95 -3.06 15.64 -12.98
C ALA A 95 -3.74 15.88 -14.34
N THR A 96 -3.43 16.99 -15.01
CA THR A 96 -3.99 17.33 -16.33
C THR A 96 -2.91 17.72 -17.33
N THR A 97 -3.18 17.56 -18.62
CA THR A 97 -2.29 18.00 -19.70
C THR A 97 -2.49 19.46 -20.09
N ASP A 98 -3.55 20.11 -19.63
CA ASP A 98 -3.91 21.50 -19.93
C ASP A 98 -3.64 22.48 -18.76
N ASN A 99 -2.98 22.02 -17.69
CA ASN A 99 -2.65 22.80 -16.49
C ASN A 99 -3.87 23.48 -15.86
N SER A 100 -4.98 22.76 -15.79
CA SER A 100 -6.20 23.25 -15.18
C SER A 100 -5.99 23.67 -13.72
N ARG A 101 -6.70 24.73 -13.31
CA ARG A 101 -6.52 25.33 -11.98
C ARG A 101 -6.70 24.28 -10.88
N GLY A 102 -5.69 24.16 -10.02
CA GLY A 102 -5.68 23.21 -8.91
C GLY A 102 -5.22 21.79 -9.27
N SER A 103 -4.99 21.50 -10.54
CA SER A 103 -4.34 20.27 -10.98
C SER A 103 -2.81 20.41 -10.98
N GLN A 104 -2.13 19.28 -10.89
CA GLN A 104 -0.71 19.15 -11.21
C GLN A 104 -0.54 18.87 -12.71
N SER A 105 0.64 19.13 -13.25
CA SER A 105 0.93 18.83 -14.67
C SER A 105 1.10 17.33 -14.88
N ALA A 106 0.30 16.74 -15.78
CA ALA A 106 0.39 15.31 -16.14
C ALA A 106 1.68 14.95 -16.90
N THR A 107 2.38 15.95 -17.45
CA THR A 107 3.69 15.77 -18.11
C THR A 107 4.86 16.03 -17.16
N GLY A 108 4.58 16.49 -15.94
CA GLY A 108 5.59 16.73 -14.91
C GLY A 108 5.89 15.50 -14.05
N THR A 109 6.88 15.64 -13.18
CA THR A 109 7.13 14.66 -12.11
C THR A 109 6.13 14.87 -10.99
N LEU A 110 5.36 13.83 -10.69
CA LEU A 110 4.36 13.82 -9.62
C LEU A 110 4.94 13.10 -8.41
N VAL A 111 4.49 13.48 -7.19
CA VAL A 111 4.95 12.85 -5.94
C VAL A 111 3.78 12.45 -5.07
N LEU A 112 3.84 11.23 -4.54
CA LEU A 112 2.82 10.72 -3.62
C LEU A 112 3.47 9.95 -2.47
N MET A 113 3.04 10.24 -1.25
CA MET A 113 3.48 9.50 -0.07
C MET A 113 2.68 8.20 0.06
N MET A 114 3.40 7.08 0.08
CA MET A 114 2.83 5.75 0.22
C MET A 114 2.60 5.41 1.68
N ARG A 115 1.51 4.70 1.97
CA ARG A 115 1.18 4.21 3.31
C ARG A 115 1.05 2.70 3.31
N SER A 116 1.79 2.01 4.15
CA SER A 116 1.71 0.56 4.34
C SER A 116 0.32 0.08 4.80
N ARG A 117 -0.46 0.99 5.38
CA ARG A 117 -1.89 0.84 5.71
C ARG A 117 -2.56 2.21 5.75
N PHE A 118 -3.87 2.26 5.53
CA PHE A 118 -4.65 3.48 5.71
C PHE A 118 -6.01 3.18 6.33
N THR A 119 -6.57 4.16 7.04
CA THR A 119 -7.90 4.03 7.69
C THR A 119 -8.89 4.90 6.93
N LYS A 120 -10.09 4.36 6.69
CA LYS A 120 -11.23 5.16 6.25
C LYS A 120 -12.30 5.13 7.33
N VAL A 121 -12.99 6.24 7.47
CA VAL A 121 -14.18 6.38 8.31
C VAL A 121 -15.38 6.42 7.38
N ASP A 122 -16.37 5.58 7.62
CA ASP A 122 -17.61 5.59 6.84
C ASP A 122 -18.58 6.68 7.33
N ALA A 123 -19.73 6.81 6.65
CA ALA A 123 -20.76 7.79 7.00
C ALA A 123 -21.35 7.61 8.42
N ASN A 124 -21.14 6.45 9.06
CA ASN A 124 -21.60 6.12 10.40
C ASN A 124 -20.49 6.29 11.46
N ASN A 125 -19.39 6.96 11.12
CA ASN A 125 -18.20 7.11 11.95
C ASN A 125 -17.50 5.78 12.30
N VAL A 126 -17.74 4.72 11.54
CA VAL A 126 -17.05 3.44 11.73
C VAL A 126 -15.70 3.50 11.03
N SER A 127 -14.63 3.34 11.80
CA SER A 127 -13.27 3.30 11.28
C SER A 127 -12.90 1.89 10.83
N LYS A 128 -12.40 1.77 9.60
CA LYS A 128 -11.84 0.53 9.06
C LYS A 128 -10.45 0.77 8.51
N THR A 129 -9.49 -0.04 8.97
CA THR A 129 -8.11 -0.03 8.49
C THR A 129 -7.91 -1.05 7.37
N TYR A 130 -7.19 -0.63 6.33
CA TYR A 130 -6.84 -1.41 5.16
C TYR A 130 -5.32 -1.60 5.12
N ASP A 131 -4.86 -2.83 5.30
CA ASP A 131 -3.44 -3.19 5.27
C ASP A 131 -3.00 -3.56 3.85
N CYS A 132 -2.04 -2.82 3.31
CA CYS A 132 -1.54 -3.03 1.95
C CYS A 132 -0.70 -4.30 1.83
N GLY A 133 0.16 -4.57 2.82
CA GLY A 133 1.05 -5.72 2.82
C GLY A 133 1.80 -5.89 1.49
N ILE A 134 1.93 -7.12 1.03
CA ILE A 134 2.71 -7.45 -0.17
C ILE A 134 1.89 -7.44 -1.47
N SER A 135 0.56 -7.29 -1.41
CA SER A 135 -0.29 -7.51 -2.59
C SER A 135 -1.67 -6.86 -2.55
N ASN A 136 -2.05 -6.17 -1.47
CA ASN A 136 -3.41 -5.64 -1.37
C ASN A 136 -3.55 -4.22 -1.87
N CYS A 137 -2.46 -3.48 -2.11
CA CYS A 137 -2.55 -2.11 -2.62
C CYS A 137 -1.89 -1.95 -3.98
N ALA A 138 -2.36 -0.95 -4.72
CA ALA A 138 -1.79 -0.51 -5.96
C ALA A 138 -1.88 1.02 -6.06
N LEU A 139 -0.99 1.63 -6.85
CA LEU A 139 -1.24 2.95 -7.39
C LEU A 139 -2.26 2.78 -8.52
N PHE A 140 -3.42 3.40 -8.39
CA PHE A 140 -4.46 3.37 -9.40
C PHE A 140 -4.53 4.72 -10.09
N VAL A 141 -4.33 4.69 -11.40
CA VAL A 141 -4.53 5.84 -12.29
C VAL A 141 -5.85 5.61 -13.01
N TYR A 142 -6.73 6.60 -13.02
CA TYR A 142 -8.04 6.50 -13.67
C TYR A 142 -8.50 7.88 -14.13
N ARG A 143 -9.46 7.93 -15.06
CA ARG A 143 -9.97 9.19 -15.59
C ARG A 143 -10.48 10.12 -14.49
N ASP A 144 -10.16 11.40 -14.66
CA ASP A 144 -10.69 12.43 -13.79
C ASP A 144 -12.19 12.68 -14.01
N HIS A 145 -12.74 13.62 -13.24
CA HIS A 145 -14.17 13.97 -13.29
C HIS A 145 -14.66 14.41 -14.69
N ARG A 146 -13.76 14.73 -15.64
CA ARG A 146 -14.11 15.13 -17.02
C ARG A 146 -14.54 13.97 -17.90
N GLY A 147 -14.23 12.75 -17.49
CA GLY A 147 -14.52 11.54 -18.25
C GLY A 147 -14.60 10.34 -17.33
N ILE A 148 -15.23 10.48 -16.17
CA ILE A 148 -15.16 9.49 -15.08
C ILE A 148 -15.63 8.09 -15.47
N THR A 149 -16.43 7.96 -16.53
CA THR A 149 -16.92 6.68 -17.08
C THR A 149 -15.97 6.05 -18.11
N ASP A 150 -15.02 6.82 -18.64
CA ASP A 150 -13.99 6.32 -19.54
C ASP A 150 -12.94 5.56 -18.72
N THR A 151 -12.69 4.31 -19.14
CA THR A 151 -11.78 3.38 -18.47
C THR A 151 -10.54 3.09 -19.30
N SER A 152 -10.41 3.72 -20.47
CA SER A 152 -9.29 3.51 -21.39
C SER A 152 -7.95 3.96 -20.79
N LEU A 153 -7.97 4.94 -19.89
CA LEU A 153 -6.78 5.42 -19.18
C LEU A 153 -6.61 4.77 -17.79
N ASP A 154 -7.35 3.71 -17.47
CA ASP A 154 -7.17 3.02 -16.20
C ASP A 154 -5.86 2.22 -16.22
N ALA A 155 -5.04 2.41 -15.19
CA ALA A 155 -3.81 1.66 -15.00
C ALA A 155 -3.60 1.31 -13.53
N ILE A 156 -3.14 0.07 -13.29
CA ILE A 156 -2.87 -0.46 -11.96
C ILE A 156 -1.38 -0.75 -11.86
N VAL A 157 -0.69 -0.10 -10.92
CA VAL A 157 0.69 -0.43 -10.57
C VAL A 157 0.71 -1.10 -9.19
N PRO A 158 0.97 -2.41 -9.09
CA PRO A 158 0.99 -3.11 -7.81
C PRO A 158 2.02 -2.51 -6.84
N LEU A 159 1.64 -2.36 -5.57
CA LEU A 159 2.52 -1.87 -4.51
C LEU A 159 2.79 -2.99 -3.50
N LYS A 160 4.06 -3.26 -3.25
CA LYS A 160 4.51 -4.27 -2.27
C LYS A 160 5.28 -3.60 -1.15
N PHE A 161 4.69 -3.56 0.04
CA PHE A 161 5.33 -2.99 1.23
C PHE A 161 6.21 -4.01 1.94
N LEU A 162 7.21 -3.50 2.64
CA LEU A 162 7.97 -4.27 3.61
C LEU A 162 7.03 -4.75 4.72
N PRO A 163 7.21 -5.98 5.23
CA PRO A 163 6.48 -6.44 6.39
C PRO A 163 6.72 -5.50 7.58
N GLN A 164 5.63 -5.07 8.21
CA GLN A 164 5.69 -4.28 9.42
C GLN A 164 6.15 -5.12 10.61
N GLN A 165 6.69 -4.43 11.60
CA GLN A 165 7.02 -4.98 12.91
C GLN A 165 6.03 -4.43 13.95
N SER A 166 5.92 -5.13 15.07
CA SER A 166 5.05 -4.72 16.17
C SER A 166 5.58 -5.18 17.51
N VAL A 167 5.12 -4.55 18.59
CA VAL A 167 5.38 -5.01 19.96
C VAL A 167 4.06 -5.10 20.72
N SER A 168 3.83 -6.23 21.38
CA SER A 168 2.69 -6.35 22.28
C SER A 168 3.05 -5.76 23.66
N PRO A 169 2.25 -4.83 24.22
CA PRO A 169 2.49 -4.31 25.57
C PRO A 169 2.60 -5.41 26.62
N ALA A 170 1.76 -6.46 26.51
CA ALA A 170 1.78 -7.60 27.41
C ALA A 170 3.12 -8.37 27.38
N LYS A 171 3.76 -8.49 26.20
CA LYS A 171 5.09 -9.11 26.08
C LYS A 171 6.18 -8.31 26.77
N LEU A 172 6.00 -7.00 26.89
CA LEU A 172 6.88 -6.12 27.66
C LEU A 172 6.59 -6.15 29.17
N GLY A 173 5.49 -6.80 29.61
CA GLY A 173 5.01 -6.72 30.99
C GLY A 173 4.25 -5.42 31.30
N LEU A 174 3.84 -4.69 30.26
CA LEU A 174 2.99 -3.52 30.40
C LEU A 174 1.51 -3.91 30.37
N LYS A 175 0.69 -3.13 31.06
CA LYS A 175 -0.78 -3.13 30.91
C LYS A 175 -1.16 -2.84 29.45
N LYS A 176 -2.39 -3.18 29.08
CA LYS A 176 -2.94 -2.84 27.76
C LYS A 176 -2.85 -1.33 27.49
N ASN A 177 -2.72 -0.95 26.22
CA ASN A 177 -2.75 0.46 25.83
C ASN A 177 -4.04 1.14 26.33
N GLY A 178 -3.93 2.37 26.84
CA GLY A 178 -5.02 3.11 27.47
C GLY A 178 -5.31 2.75 28.93
N ALA A 179 -4.63 1.76 29.51
CA ALA A 179 -4.81 1.40 30.92
C ALA A 179 -4.20 2.44 31.88
N SER A 180 -4.48 2.27 33.18
CA SER A 180 -3.95 3.14 34.22
C SER A 180 -2.80 2.53 35.03
N TYR A 181 -1.86 3.38 35.45
CA TYR A 181 -0.82 3.09 36.44
C TYR A 181 -0.98 3.99 37.66
N LYS A 182 -0.54 3.51 38.83
CA LYS A 182 -0.51 4.34 40.03
C LYS A 182 0.68 5.29 40.00
N VAL A 183 0.53 6.49 40.56
CA VAL A 183 1.68 7.35 40.87
C VAL A 183 2.66 6.58 41.78
N GLY A 184 3.95 6.61 41.44
CA GLY A 184 5.01 5.86 42.11
C GLY A 184 5.21 4.43 41.60
N GLU A 185 4.30 3.89 40.79
CA GLU A 185 4.46 2.56 40.18
C GLU A 185 5.64 2.54 39.21
N SER A 186 6.25 1.37 39.04
CA SER A 186 7.31 1.19 38.05
C SER A 186 7.22 -0.17 37.38
N VAL A 187 7.68 -0.24 36.13
CA VAL A 187 7.78 -1.47 35.36
C VAL A 187 9.21 -1.63 34.87
N VAL A 188 9.80 -2.79 35.15
CA VAL A 188 11.12 -3.17 34.62
C VAL A 188 10.93 -4.11 33.46
N ILE A 189 11.50 -3.76 32.31
CA ILE A 189 11.49 -4.54 31.09
C ILE A 189 12.89 -5.09 30.86
N GLY A 190 13.02 -6.41 30.91
CA GLY A 190 14.29 -7.09 30.63
C GLY A 190 14.68 -7.00 29.15
N ALA A 191 15.99 -6.97 28.88
CA ALA A 191 16.55 -6.86 27.53
C ALA A 191 15.97 -7.88 26.53
N ALA A 192 15.78 -9.13 26.96
CA ALA A 192 15.23 -10.20 26.12
C ALA A 192 13.78 -9.95 25.65
N ARG A 193 13.04 -9.07 26.34
CA ARG A 193 11.68 -8.66 25.94
C ARG A 193 11.67 -7.45 25.00
N LEU A 194 12.76 -6.71 24.90
CA LEU A 194 12.89 -5.52 24.04
C LEU A 194 13.21 -5.93 22.60
N VAL A 195 12.35 -6.78 22.05
CA VAL A 195 12.44 -7.30 20.69
C VAL A 195 11.08 -7.21 20.01
N SER A 196 11.07 -6.81 18.74
CA SER A 196 9.86 -6.72 17.93
C SER A 196 9.36 -8.11 17.54
N SER A 197 8.17 -8.17 16.96
CA SER A 197 7.61 -9.38 16.34
C SER A 197 8.48 -9.97 15.22
N LYS A 198 9.49 -9.24 14.76
CA LYS A 198 10.49 -9.66 13.76
C LYS A 198 11.89 -9.86 14.36
N GLY A 199 12.02 -9.90 15.69
CA GLY A 199 13.29 -10.14 16.38
C GLY A 199 14.27 -8.98 16.33
N ARG A 200 13.81 -7.76 16.00
CA ARG A 200 14.64 -6.55 15.96
C ARG A 200 14.65 -5.88 17.32
N LYS A 201 15.77 -5.25 17.68
CA LYS A 201 15.91 -4.53 18.96
C LYS A 201 14.89 -3.39 19.03
N VAL A 202 14.23 -3.29 20.18
CA VAL A 202 13.28 -2.22 20.50
C VAL A 202 13.91 -1.28 21.51
N VAL A 203 13.78 0.02 21.28
CA VAL A 203 14.06 1.07 22.25
C VAL A 203 12.76 1.76 22.65
N ALA A 204 12.71 2.33 23.85
CA ALA A 204 11.54 3.04 24.33
C ALA A 204 11.92 4.40 24.89
N PHE A 205 11.12 5.42 24.60
CA PHE A 205 11.30 6.79 25.08
C PHE A 205 9.96 7.39 25.51
N SER A 206 10.00 8.41 26.37
CA SER A 206 8.82 9.09 26.90
C SER A 206 9.00 10.61 26.94
N ASP A 207 9.74 11.14 25.97
CA ASP A 207 10.26 12.51 26.00
C ASP A 207 9.15 13.57 26.08
N GLU A 208 8.05 13.37 25.34
CA GLU A 208 6.88 14.27 25.34
C GLU A 208 6.20 14.38 26.71
N THR A 209 6.26 13.31 27.52
CA THR A 209 5.57 13.23 28.82
C THR A 209 6.54 12.89 29.95
N ARG A 210 7.81 13.29 29.83
CA ARG A 210 8.89 12.85 30.75
C ARG A 210 8.64 13.22 32.21
N SER A 211 7.90 14.30 32.45
CA SER A 211 7.47 14.75 33.77
C SER A 211 6.40 13.85 34.40
N ILE A 212 5.60 13.15 33.58
CA ILE A 212 4.55 12.22 34.00
C ILE A 212 5.12 10.81 34.15
N CYS A 213 5.90 10.36 33.16
CA CYS A 213 6.59 9.07 33.21
C CYS A 213 7.97 9.17 32.57
N ALA A 214 8.96 8.52 33.19
CA ALA A 214 10.33 8.56 32.71
C ALA A 214 10.89 7.17 32.51
N ILE A 215 11.59 7.01 31.39
CA ILE A 215 12.31 5.78 31.04
C ILE A 215 13.79 5.97 31.36
N SER A 216 14.40 4.97 31.95
CA SER A 216 15.84 4.92 32.24
C SER A 216 16.40 3.53 31.98
N GLY A 217 17.70 3.46 31.70
CA GLY A 217 18.41 2.24 31.32
C GLY A 217 18.55 2.08 29.81
N THR A 218 19.49 1.24 29.38
CA THR A 218 19.81 1.03 27.95
C THR A 218 19.68 -0.44 27.53
N THR A 219 19.93 -1.36 28.47
CA THR A 219 19.82 -2.81 28.27
C THR A 219 18.56 -3.36 28.93
N ASN A 220 18.36 -3.04 30.22
CA ASN A 220 17.07 -3.22 30.90
C ASN A 220 16.44 -1.84 31.04
N LEU A 221 15.17 -1.71 30.68
CA LEU A 221 14.45 -0.44 30.80
C LEU A 221 13.63 -0.43 32.08
N THR A 222 13.64 0.68 32.78
CA THR A 222 12.72 0.96 33.89
C THR A 222 11.85 2.14 33.51
N ILE A 223 10.54 1.93 33.48
CA ILE A 223 9.54 2.98 33.35
C ILE A 223 9.08 3.35 34.75
N ARG A 224 9.19 4.62 35.13
CA ARG A 224 8.68 5.16 36.40
C ARG A 224 7.51 6.08 36.12
N PHE A 225 6.35 5.82 36.73
CA PHE A 225 5.17 6.67 36.65
C PHE A 225 5.19 7.67 37.81
N ARG A 226 5.56 8.92 37.54
CA ARG A 226 6.01 9.90 38.55
C ARG A 226 4.92 10.85 39.02
N LYS A 227 4.02 11.24 38.12
CA LYS A 227 3.01 12.27 38.37
C LYS A 227 1.71 11.88 37.70
N ALA A 228 0.58 12.30 38.25
CA ALA A 228 -0.71 12.12 37.60
C ALA A 228 -0.77 12.86 36.25
N GLY A 229 -1.37 12.23 35.24
CA GLY A 229 -1.46 12.76 33.88
C GLY A 229 -1.37 11.68 32.82
N GLU A 230 -1.33 12.11 31.55
CA GLU A 230 -1.14 11.20 30.42
C GLU A 230 0.35 10.89 30.23
N CYS A 231 0.70 9.61 30.22
CA CYS A 231 2.03 9.10 29.93
C CYS A 231 2.04 8.50 28.52
N ARG A 232 2.89 9.03 27.65
CA ARG A 232 3.16 8.51 26.30
C ARG A 232 4.52 7.83 26.27
N ILE A 233 4.52 6.57 25.85
CA ILE A 233 5.71 5.77 25.67
C ILE A 233 5.78 5.40 24.19
N THR A 234 6.80 5.89 23.50
CA THR A 234 7.04 5.52 22.12
C THR A 234 8.06 4.39 22.07
N LEU A 235 7.67 3.31 21.41
CA LEU A 235 8.50 2.16 21.08
C LEU A 235 9.01 2.31 19.66
N PHE A 236 10.32 2.17 19.48
CA PHE A 236 10.96 2.24 18.19
C PHE A 236 11.77 0.98 17.91
N SER A 237 11.69 0.49 16.68
CA SER A 237 12.62 -0.50 16.14
C SER A 237 13.01 -0.08 14.74
N GLU A 238 14.31 -0.11 14.46
CA GLU A 238 14.84 0.23 13.14
C GLU A 238 14.28 -0.69 12.04
N GLY A 239 14.03 -0.08 10.89
CA GLY A 239 13.76 -0.79 9.65
C GLY A 239 15.02 -1.47 9.09
N SER A 240 14.83 -2.19 7.98
CA SER A 240 15.91 -2.81 7.21
C SER A 240 15.44 -3.06 5.78
N ALA A 241 16.30 -3.60 4.93
CA ALA A 241 15.90 -4.06 3.60
C ALA A 241 14.82 -5.19 3.61
N LYS A 242 14.51 -5.77 4.78
CA LYS A 242 13.55 -6.88 4.94
C LYS A 242 12.30 -6.52 5.72
N PHE A 243 12.31 -5.44 6.50
CA PHE A 243 11.24 -5.07 7.41
C PHE A 243 11.12 -3.56 7.48
N ASP A 244 9.89 -3.07 7.56
CA ASP A 244 9.65 -1.66 7.75
C ASP A 244 10.11 -1.20 9.14
N GLN A 245 10.36 0.08 9.33
CA GLN A 245 10.55 0.61 10.68
C GLN A 245 9.27 0.47 11.51
N MET A 246 9.43 0.46 12.82
CA MET A 246 8.30 0.41 13.76
C MET A 246 8.36 1.63 14.67
N ILE A 247 7.25 2.37 14.72
CA ILE A 247 7.01 3.44 15.68
C ILE A 247 5.62 3.17 16.27
N GLU A 248 5.57 2.79 17.54
CA GLU A 248 4.32 2.51 18.26
C GLU A 248 4.24 3.37 19.52
N THR A 249 3.21 4.20 19.64
CA THR A 249 2.97 4.98 20.86
C THR A 249 1.93 4.29 21.74
N LEU A 250 2.33 4.00 22.97
CA LEU A 250 1.47 3.51 24.04
C LEU A 250 1.12 4.68 24.96
N THR A 251 -0.16 4.85 25.23
CA THR A 251 -0.71 5.88 26.09
C THR A 251 -1.24 5.25 27.37
N TYR A 252 -0.88 5.81 28.52
CA TYR A 252 -1.36 5.38 29.83
C TYR A 252 -1.85 6.56 30.65
N ILE A 253 -2.84 6.31 31.50
CA ILE A 253 -3.31 7.29 32.49
C ILE A 253 -2.58 7.02 33.82
N VAL A 254 -1.83 7.99 34.33
CA VAL A 254 -1.22 7.91 35.66
C VAL A 254 -2.13 8.62 36.66
N LYS A 255 -2.49 7.95 37.75
CA LYS A 255 -3.35 8.49 38.81
C LYS A 255 -3.05 7.95 40.19
#